data_AF-A0A5C7PH12-F1
#
_entry.id   AF-A0A5C7PH12-F1
#
_cell.length_a   1.000
_cell.length_b   1.000
_cell.length_c   1.000
_cell.angle_alpha   90.00
_cell.angle_beta   90.00
_cell.angle_gamma   90.00
#
_symmetry.space_group_name_H-M   'P 1'
#
loop_
_entity.id
_entity.type
_entity.pdbx_description
1 polymer ?
#
loop_
_entity_poly.entity_id
_entity_poly.type
_entity_poly.pdbx_seq_one_letter_code
_entity_poly.pdbx_strand_id
1 'polypeptide(L)'
;MTTYVQGVRALTQLKLAGTSSFRLASTQLFDYGINSQNFDKDVIDIMAAPAGWTFIQVDQAGAEALIVAYLAADGRYRELFREGVKPHIYVALHLFLDKFRGEHPRDRYWLQRPGDLKKLPEWPALSKRIKNSEFEYDIGKRIGHAKNYRMGPFTFKLSALRDSGGTLNLSLEDCTYFSDTYNVLFPEIGGFQNEIERRIHTDRRLVNLFGHPRRFERLINDGYIREAISWIPQSTVGCITHEAALKFTDYVITNRLSWRLCNNKHDSLAALVPESEAPDAARTLAGFFQQTFTGWDGSKFTMRTEAFVGPTLGKKDMKEIQL
;
A
#
# COMPACT_ATOMS: atom_id res chain seq x y z
N MET A 1 25.68 6.49 -36.93
CA MET A 1 26.26 5.70 -35.83
C MET A 1 25.90 6.40 -34.53
N THR A 2 24.77 6.03 -33.93
CA THR A 2 24.33 6.57 -32.65
C THR A 2 25.07 5.79 -31.58
N THR A 3 26.12 6.38 -31.02
CA THR A 3 26.85 5.87 -29.88
C THR A 3 25.87 5.73 -28.72
N TYR A 4 25.41 4.50 -28.47
CA TYR A 4 24.80 4.15 -27.21
C TYR A 4 25.85 4.43 -26.13
N VAL A 5 25.71 5.53 -25.40
CA VAL A 5 26.37 5.65 -24.10
C VAL A 5 25.86 4.45 -23.31
N GLN A 6 26.76 3.53 -22.95
CA GLN A 6 26.43 2.43 -22.03
C GLN A 6 25.94 3.09 -20.73
N GLY A 7 24.63 3.28 -20.62
CA GLY A 7 24.02 3.85 -19.43
C GLY A 7 24.38 3.01 -18.21
N VAL A 8 24.78 3.67 -17.13
CA VAL A 8 25.03 3.01 -15.85
C VAL A 8 23.76 2.30 -15.43
N ARG A 9 23.85 0.98 -15.20
CA ARG A 9 22.71 0.18 -14.76
C ARG A 9 22.65 0.15 -13.24
N ALA A 10 21.48 0.42 -12.70
CA ALA A 10 21.18 0.20 -11.30
C ALA A 10 21.10 -1.31 -11.02
N LEU A 11 22.09 -1.83 -10.30
CA LEU A 11 22.13 -3.23 -9.88
C LEU A 11 21.75 -3.35 -8.40
N THR A 12 21.08 -4.44 -8.05
CA THR A 12 20.58 -4.71 -6.70
C THR A 12 20.70 -6.20 -6.39
N GLN A 13 20.89 -6.53 -5.12
CA GLN A 13 20.80 -7.89 -4.61
C GLN A 13 19.55 -8.03 -3.75
N LEU A 14 18.77 -9.07 -4.02
CA LEU A 14 17.60 -9.43 -3.23
C LEU A 14 18.02 -10.39 -2.11
N LYS A 15 17.58 -10.09 -0.89
CA LYS A 15 17.71 -10.92 0.30
C LYS A 15 16.39 -11.64 0.54
N LEU A 16 16.36 -12.93 0.18
CA LEU A 16 15.16 -13.79 0.32
C LEU A 16 14.69 -13.90 1.77
N ALA A 17 15.61 -14.09 2.71
CA ALA A 17 15.34 -14.24 4.15
C ALA A 17 15.64 -12.96 4.95
N GLY A 18 15.52 -11.78 4.31
CA GLY A 18 15.89 -10.50 4.93
C GLY A 18 14.85 -9.94 5.91
N THR A 19 13.62 -10.46 5.92
CA THR A 19 12.52 -9.93 6.73
C THR A 19 11.74 -11.05 7.43
N SER A 20 11.02 -10.70 8.50
CA SER A 20 10.11 -11.59 9.21
C SER A 20 8.69 -11.65 8.60
N SER A 21 8.44 -10.85 7.56
CA SER A 21 7.14 -10.69 6.89
C SER A 21 7.11 -11.28 5.49
N PHE A 22 8.05 -12.18 5.15
CA PHE A 22 8.21 -12.76 3.80
C PHE A 22 8.43 -11.75 2.68
N ARG A 23 8.60 -10.46 2.99
CA ARG A 23 9.04 -9.48 2.00
C ARG A 23 10.49 -9.71 1.66
N LEU A 24 10.84 -9.50 0.38
CA LEU A 24 12.24 -9.34 0.03
C LEU A 24 12.77 -8.07 0.65
N ALA A 25 14.01 -8.11 1.10
CA ALA A 25 14.81 -6.91 1.28
C ALA A 25 15.77 -6.76 0.09
N SER A 26 16.21 -5.55 -0.20
CA SER A 26 17.22 -5.30 -1.23
C SER A 26 18.42 -4.54 -0.68
N THR A 27 19.59 -4.79 -1.27
CA THR A 27 20.85 -4.17 -0.89
C THR A 27 21.73 -3.99 -2.13
N GLN A 28 22.87 -3.32 -1.97
CA GLN A 28 23.92 -3.28 -2.97
C GLN A 28 24.40 -4.69 -3.30
N LEU A 29 24.68 -4.98 -4.58
CA LEU A 29 25.08 -6.31 -5.04
C LEU A 29 26.50 -6.67 -4.58
N PHE A 30 27.37 -5.66 -4.44
CA PHE A 30 28.70 -5.74 -3.85
C PHE A 30 29.02 -4.40 -3.17
N ASP A 31 30.21 -3.83 -3.40
CA ASP A 31 30.57 -2.43 -3.11
C ASP A 31 29.93 -1.42 -4.06
N TYR A 32 29.21 -1.91 -5.09
CA TYR A 32 28.42 -1.11 -6.01
C TYR A 32 26.95 -1.59 -6.08
N GLY A 33 26.09 -0.72 -6.59
CA GLY A 33 24.65 -0.93 -6.69
C GLY A 33 23.88 -0.18 -5.61
N ILE A 34 22.59 -0.49 -5.50
CA ILE A 34 21.63 0.28 -4.69
C ILE A 34 20.57 -0.61 -4.05
N ASN A 35 19.96 -0.11 -2.97
CA ASN A 35 18.69 -0.64 -2.47
C ASN A 35 17.58 -0.21 -3.43
N SER A 36 16.98 -1.18 -4.12
CA SER A 36 15.99 -0.93 -5.17
C SER A 36 14.55 -0.72 -4.67
N GLN A 37 14.34 -0.89 -3.36
CA GLN A 37 13.04 -0.78 -2.73
C GLN A 37 12.84 0.60 -2.09
N ASN A 38 13.92 1.26 -1.67
CA ASN A 38 13.90 2.56 -1.00
C ASN A 38 14.58 3.65 -1.84
N PHE A 39 14.19 3.78 -3.11
CA PHE A 39 14.65 4.90 -3.92
C PHE A 39 14.16 6.23 -3.35
N ASP A 40 15.05 7.21 -3.34
CA ASP A 40 14.64 8.61 -3.35
C ASP A 40 13.84 8.89 -4.64
N LYS A 41 12.89 9.82 -4.57
CA LYS A 41 12.07 10.21 -5.74
C LYS A 41 12.95 10.75 -6.86
N ASP A 42 14.00 11.49 -6.54
CA ASP A 42 14.87 12.07 -7.56
C ASP A 42 15.66 10.98 -8.31
N VAL A 43 15.99 9.88 -7.63
CA VAL A 43 16.70 8.73 -8.22
C VAL A 43 15.81 7.93 -9.16
N ILE A 44 14.54 7.71 -8.80
CA ILE A 44 13.64 6.90 -9.63
C ILE A 44 13.22 7.65 -10.91
N ASP A 45 13.14 8.99 -10.85
CA ASP A 45 12.78 9.84 -11.98
C ASP A 45 13.87 9.86 -13.08
N ILE A 46 15.13 9.54 -12.75
CA ILE A 46 16.22 9.45 -13.74
C ILE A 46 16.46 8.02 -14.27
N MET A 47 15.76 7.01 -13.76
CA MET A 47 15.85 5.64 -14.26
C MET A 47 15.05 5.49 -15.55
N ALA A 48 15.72 5.74 -16.68
CA ALA A 48 15.10 5.71 -18.00
C ALA A 48 15.19 4.33 -18.69
N ALA A 49 14.13 4.00 -19.42
CA ALA A 49 14.11 2.86 -20.32
C ALA A 49 15.01 3.10 -21.55
N PRO A 50 15.66 2.05 -22.11
CA PRO A 50 16.37 2.17 -23.38
C PRO A 50 15.39 2.43 -24.54
N ALA A 51 15.88 2.95 -25.67
CA ALA A 51 15.07 3.25 -26.84
C ALA A 51 14.28 2.01 -27.34
N GLY A 52 12.98 2.20 -27.61
CA GLY A 52 12.07 1.13 -28.03
C GLY A 52 11.52 0.28 -26.87
N TRP A 53 11.84 0.64 -25.63
CA TRP A 53 11.36 -0.01 -24.41
C TRP A 53 10.70 1.01 -23.49
N THR A 54 9.82 0.52 -22.63
CA THR A 54 9.16 1.31 -21.60
C THR A 54 9.06 0.49 -20.30
N PHE A 55 8.86 1.18 -19.19
CA PHE A 55 8.52 0.53 -17.94
C PHE A 55 7.02 0.35 -17.84
N ILE A 56 6.62 -0.84 -17.37
CA ILE A 56 5.33 -1.06 -16.75
C ILE A 56 5.53 -1.18 -15.24
N GLN A 57 4.60 -0.65 -14.47
CA GLN A 57 4.54 -0.84 -13.02
C GLN A 57 3.11 -1.22 -12.64
N VAL A 58 2.98 -2.28 -11.85
CA VAL A 58 1.69 -2.73 -11.31
C VAL A 58 1.77 -2.70 -9.80
N ASP A 59 0.88 -1.94 -9.17
CA ASP A 59 0.76 -1.80 -7.73
C ASP A 59 -0.51 -2.50 -7.21
N GLN A 60 -0.45 -3.06 -6.01
CA GLN A 60 -1.64 -3.53 -5.29
C GLN A 60 -2.44 -2.35 -4.70
N ALA A 61 -3.59 -2.04 -5.28
CA ALA A 61 -4.42 -0.91 -4.87
C ALA A 61 -5.05 -1.17 -3.49
N GLY A 62 -4.65 -0.37 -2.50
CA GLY A 62 -5.10 -0.52 -1.12
C GLY A 62 -4.54 -1.74 -0.38
N ALA A 63 -3.61 -2.50 -1.01
CA ALA A 63 -2.89 -3.67 -0.52
C ALA A 63 -3.26 -4.16 0.89
N GLU A 64 -2.44 -3.80 1.88
CA GLU A 64 -2.61 -4.21 3.28
C GLU A 64 -3.94 -3.74 3.89
N ALA A 65 -4.40 -2.55 3.52
CA ALA A 65 -5.61 -1.95 4.08
C ALA A 65 -6.87 -2.73 3.69
N LEU A 66 -6.93 -3.26 2.46
CA LEU A 66 -8.02 -4.13 2.02
C LEU A 66 -8.02 -5.44 2.82
N ILE A 67 -6.85 -6.04 3.05
CA ILE A 67 -6.75 -7.25 3.87
C ILE A 67 -7.22 -6.97 5.30
N VAL A 68 -6.73 -5.89 5.93
CA VAL A 68 -7.17 -5.48 7.27
C VAL A 68 -8.69 -5.31 7.33
N ALA A 69 -9.31 -4.72 6.31
CA ALA A 69 -10.76 -4.54 6.25
C ALA A 69 -11.56 -5.86 6.24
N TYR A 70 -11.01 -6.93 5.65
CA TYR A 70 -11.64 -8.25 5.60
C TYR A 70 -11.21 -9.19 6.74
N LEU A 71 -10.15 -8.85 7.47
CA LEU A 71 -9.80 -9.51 8.73
C LEU A 71 -10.56 -8.89 9.92
N ALA A 72 -10.86 -7.60 9.88
CA ALA A 72 -11.75 -6.95 10.83
C ALA A 72 -13.20 -7.36 10.62
N ALA A 73 -14.03 -7.16 11.64
CA ALA A 73 -15.49 -7.33 11.52
C ALA A 73 -16.07 -6.43 10.43
N ASP A 74 -17.21 -6.82 9.86
CA ASP A 74 -17.88 -6.00 8.85
C ASP A 74 -18.30 -4.66 9.46
N GLY A 75 -17.87 -3.57 8.82
CA GLY A 75 -17.96 -2.23 9.36
C GLY A 75 -17.67 -1.15 8.31
N ARG A 76 -17.59 0.10 8.76
CA ARG A 76 -17.39 1.25 7.86
C ARG A 76 -16.10 1.15 7.08
N TYR A 77 -15.03 0.63 7.68
CA TYR A 77 -13.74 0.50 7.02
C TYR A 77 -13.80 -0.44 5.80
N ARG A 78 -14.54 -1.54 5.91
CA ARG A 78 -14.78 -2.46 4.79
C ARG A 78 -15.72 -1.88 3.75
N GLU A 79 -16.74 -1.13 4.19
CA GLU A 79 -17.67 -0.43 3.31
C GLU A 79 -16.95 0.55 2.37
N LEU A 80 -15.87 1.22 2.83
CA LEU A 80 -15.05 2.08 1.97
C LEU A 80 -14.59 1.37 0.69
N PHE A 81 -14.11 0.13 0.81
CA PHE A 81 -13.63 -0.64 -0.33
C PHE A 81 -14.77 -1.13 -1.22
N ARG A 82 -15.89 -1.58 -0.63
CA ARG A 82 -17.08 -2.02 -1.38
C ARG A 82 -17.65 -0.88 -2.23
N GLU A 83 -17.73 0.31 -1.65
CA GLU A 83 -18.26 1.50 -2.30
C GLU A 83 -17.23 2.24 -3.17
N GLY A 84 -15.95 1.83 -3.16
CA GLY A 84 -14.90 2.51 -3.92
C GLY A 84 -14.58 3.91 -3.40
N VAL A 85 -14.84 4.17 -2.11
CA VAL A 85 -14.45 5.41 -1.43
C VAL A 85 -13.02 5.23 -0.90
N LYS A 86 -12.08 6.08 -1.34
CA LYS A 86 -10.69 5.99 -0.88
C LYS A 86 -10.62 6.26 0.64
N PRO A 87 -10.03 5.36 1.45
CA PRO A 87 -9.96 5.56 2.91
C PRO A 87 -9.32 6.88 3.33
N HIS A 88 -8.31 7.35 2.59
CA HIS A 88 -7.59 8.59 2.92
C HIS A 88 -8.50 9.82 2.77
N ILE A 89 -9.37 9.83 1.76
CA ILE A 89 -10.35 10.90 1.54
C ILE A 89 -11.39 10.89 2.65
N TYR A 90 -11.91 9.71 3.01
CA TYR A 90 -12.90 9.59 4.08
C TYR A 90 -12.32 10.04 5.43
N VAL A 91 -11.11 9.59 5.78
CA VAL A 91 -10.44 10.01 7.01
C VAL A 91 -10.17 11.51 7.00
N ALA A 92 -9.59 12.05 5.92
CA ALA A 92 -9.31 13.49 5.82
C ALA A 92 -10.57 14.35 5.94
N LEU A 93 -11.69 13.93 5.34
CA LEU A 93 -12.99 14.60 5.51
C LEU A 93 -13.36 14.72 7.00
N HIS A 94 -13.19 13.65 7.77
CA HIS A 94 -13.62 13.62 9.16
C HIS A 94 -12.67 14.35 10.11
N LEU A 95 -11.35 14.28 9.84
CA LEU A 95 -10.35 15.01 10.61
C LEU A 95 -10.49 16.52 10.45
N PHE A 96 -10.72 16.96 9.22
CA PHE A 96 -10.78 18.37 8.83
C PHE A 96 -12.19 18.77 8.42
N LEU A 97 -13.18 18.27 9.17
CA LEU A 97 -14.58 18.39 8.80
C LEU A 97 -15.03 19.85 8.64
N ASP A 98 -14.63 20.73 9.55
CA ASP A 98 -14.99 22.15 9.47
C ASP A 98 -14.39 22.86 8.24
N LYS A 99 -13.22 22.41 7.75
CA LYS A 99 -12.64 22.91 6.50
C LYS A 99 -13.45 22.46 5.27
N PHE A 100 -13.99 21.25 5.29
CA PHE A 100 -14.59 20.64 4.11
C PHE A 100 -16.12 20.69 4.06
N ARG A 101 -16.81 20.83 5.19
CA ARG A 101 -18.28 20.86 5.19
C ARG A 101 -18.89 22.14 4.61
N GLY A 102 -18.12 23.23 4.56
CA GLY A 102 -18.65 24.54 4.18
C GLY A 102 -19.78 24.97 5.11
N GLU A 103 -20.91 25.38 4.55
CA GLU A 103 -22.10 25.82 5.30
C GLU A 103 -23.00 24.67 5.76
N HIS A 104 -22.74 23.45 5.30
CA HIS A 104 -23.56 22.31 5.68
C HIS A 104 -23.39 21.96 7.17
N PRO A 105 -24.46 21.43 7.80
CA PRO A 105 -24.41 21.02 9.19
C PRO A 105 -23.48 19.81 9.38
N ARG A 106 -22.92 19.67 10.58
CA ARG A 106 -21.88 18.68 10.89
C ARG A 106 -22.34 17.24 10.64
N ASP A 107 -23.57 16.94 11.04
CA ASP A 107 -24.23 15.63 10.92
C ASP A 107 -24.42 15.16 9.47
N ARG A 108 -24.42 16.08 8.49
CA ARG A 108 -24.43 15.74 7.06
C ARG A 108 -23.25 14.85 6.64
N TYR A 109 -22.12 14.96 7.33
CA TYR A 109 -20.91 14.20 6.98
C TYR A 109 -20.37 13.36 8.13
N TRP A 110 -20.47 13.85 9.37
CA TRP A 110 -19.86 13.20 10.53
C TRP A 110 -20.43 11.80 10.76
N LEU A 111 -19.54 10.80 10.71
CA LEU A 111 -19.85 9.37 10.90
C LEU A 111 -20.82 8.79 9.87
N GLN A 112 -21.11 9.53 8.79
CA GLN A 112 -21.95 9.02 7.72
C GLN A 112 -21.27 7.82 7.05
N ARG A 113 -22.10 6.89 6.60
CA ARG A 113 -21.63 5.69 5.92
C ARG A 113 -20.99 6.06 4.59
N PRO A 114 -19.91 5.37 4.18
CA PRO A 114 -19.26 5.62 2.89
C PRO A 114 -20.23 5.62 1.69
N GLY A 115 -21.19 4.69 1.65
CA GLY A 115 -22.17 4.61 0.57
C GLY A 115 -23.11 5.81 0.54
N ASP A 116 -23.49 6.35 1.69
CA ASP A 116 -24.40 7.50 1.78
C ASP A 116 -23.68 8.81 1.43
N LEU A 117 -22.43 8.97 1.86
CA LEU A 117 -21.58 10.08 1.41
C LEU A 117 -21.40 10.09 -0.11
N LYS A 118 -21.19 8.92 -0.71
CA LYS A 118 -20.99 8.79 -2.16
C LYS A 118 -22.21 9.21 -2.98
N LYS A 119 -23.42 9.11 -2.42
CA LYS A 119 -24.67 9.53 -3.05
C LYS A 119 -24.91 11.04 -2.99
N LEU A 120 -24.16 11.78 -2.17
CA LEU A 120 -24.34 13.22 -2.05
C LEU A 120 -24.02 13.92 -3.39
N PRO A 121 -24.85 14.86 -3.86
CA PRO A 121 -24.61 15.57 -5.13
C PRO A 121 -23.24 16.25 -5.19
N GLU A 122 -22.77 16.76 -4.05
CA GLU A 122 -21.48 17.45 -3.95
C GLU A 122 -20.27 16.50 -3.83
N TRP A 123 -20.46 15.19 -3.65
CA TRP A 123 -19.38 14.23 -3.38
C TRP A 123 -18.26 14.22 -4.42
N PRO A 124 -18.52 14.26 -5.75
CA PRO A 124 -17.45 14.27 -6.75
C PRO A 124 -16.54 15.49 -6.62
N ALA A 125 -17.12 16.68 -6.39
CA ALA A 125 -16.38 17.91 -6.20
C ALA A 125 -15.62 17.92 -4.85
N LEU A 126 -16.29 17.46 -3.78
CA LEU A 126 -15.72 17.38 -2.44
C LEU A 126 -14.52 16.42 -2.39
N SER A 127 -14.68 15.21 -2.93
CA SER A 127 -13.64 14.18 -2.93
C SER A 127 -12.42 14.61 -3.75
N LYS A 128 -12.62 15.30 -4.88
CA LYS A 128 -11.54 15.93 -5.65
C LYS A 128 -10.85 17.04 -4.86
N ARG A 129 -11.60 17.90 -4.17
CA ARG A 129 -11.03 18.98 -3.35
C ARG A 129 -10.17 18.43 -2.20
N ILE A 130 -10.64 17.38 -1.51
CA ILE A 130 -9.88 16.73 -0.45
C ILE A 130 -8.61 16.09 -1.02
N LYS A 131 -8.71 15.36 -2.15
CA LYS A 131 -7.56 14.74 -2.82
C LYS A 131 -6.48 15.76 -3.19
N ASN A 132 -6.87 16.98 -3.57
CA ASN A 132 -5.96 18.05 -3.95
C ASN A 132 -5.46 18.88 -2.74
N SER A 133 -5.96 18.60 -1.53
CA SER A 133 -5.52 19.24 -0.29
C SER A 133 -4.35 18.44 0.27
N GLU A 134 -3.14 18.79 -0.16
CA GLU A 134 -1.93 17.96 0.03
C GLU A 134 -1.71 17.58 1.50
N PHE A 135 -1.77 18.55 2.42
CA PHE A 135 -1.63 18.32 3.85
C PHE A 135 -2.70 17.37 4.41
N GLU A 136 -3.99 17.67 4.21
CA GLU A 136 -5.08 16.88 4.79
C GLU A 136 -5.14 15.47 4.22
N TYR A 137 -4.88 15.33 2.91
CA TYR A 137 -4.82 14.03 2.26
C TYR A 137 -3.64 13.20 2.78
N ASP A 138 -2.46 13.81 2.95
CA ASP A 138 -1.29 13.13 3.51
C ASP A 138 -1.51 12.71 4.96
N ILE A 139 -2.11 13.57 5.79
CA ILE A 139 -2.50 13.22 7.17
C ILE A 139 -3.49 12.05 7.16
N GLY A 140 -4.57 12.11 6.36
CA GLY A 140 -5.56 11.05 6.25
C GLY A 140 -4.96 9.70 5.80
N LYS A 141 -3.96 9.75 4.92
CA LYS A 141 -3.19 8.57 4.49
C LYS A 141 -2.31 8.02 5.62
N ARG A 142 -1.48 8.87 6.24
CA ARG A 142 -0.50 8.47 7.26
C ARG A 142 -1.18 7.94 8.51
N ILE A 143 -2.22 8.62 9.01
CA ILE A 143 -2.93 8.16 10.22
C ILE A 143 -3.64 6.82 9.96
N GLY A 144 -4.20 6.61 8.77
CA GLY A 144 -4.85 5.35 8.42
C GLY A 144 -3.87 4.18 8.47
N HIS A 145 -2.67 4.35 7.91
CA HIS A 145 -1.62 3.33 8.01
C HIS A 145 -1.16 3.11 9.46
N ALA A 146 -0.89 4.20 10.19
CA ALA A 146 -0.45 4.15 11.57
C ALA A 146 -1.46 3.43 12.49
N LYS A 147 -2.74 3.77 12.36
CA LYS A 147 -3.79 3.24 13.24
C LYS A 147 -4.23 1.84 12.89
N ASN A 148 -4.14 1.38 11.63
CA ASN A 148 -4.32 -0.04 11.30
C ASN A 148 -3.36 -0.93 12.10
N TYR A 149 -2.15 -0.44 12.39
CA TYR A 149 -1.10 -1.16 13.13
C TYR A 149 -0.87 -0.65 14.54
N ARG A 150 -1.90 -0.07 15.16
CA ARG A 150 -1.90 0.36 16.56
C ARG A 150 -0.69 1.25 16.94
N MET A 151 -0.23 2.08 16.02
CA MET A 151 0.79 3.10 16.33
C MET A 151 0.20 4.13 17.30
N GLY A 152 0.97 4.51 18.32
CA GLY A 152 0.57 5.52 19.30
C GLY A 152 0.80 6.96 18.80
N PRO A 153 0.11 7.97 19.36
CA PRO A 153 0.20 9.37 18.93
C PRO A 153 1.63 9.94 18.93
N PHE A 154 2.42 9.64 19.96
CA PHE A 154 3.81 10.11 20.03
C PHE A 154 4.70 9.48 18.94
N THR A 155 4.56 8.18 18.70
CA THR A 155 5.28 7.50 17.61
C THR A 155 4.84 8.03 16.24
N PHE A 156 3.55 8.30 16.07
CA PHE A 156 3.01 8.89 14.85
C PHE A 156 3.63 10.27 14.58
N LYS A 157 3.68 11.15 15.59
CA LYS A 157 4.36 12.45 15.51
C LYS A 157 5.81 12.31 15.01
N LEU A 158 6.59 11.42 15.63
CA LEU A 158 7.99 11.22 15.25
C LEU A 158 8.15 10.62 13.84
N SER A 159 7.30 9.67 13.45
CA SER A 159 7.31 9.11 12.10
C SER A 159 6.95 10.16 11.06
N ALA A 160 5.90 10.96 11.31
CA ALA A 160 5.49 12.05 10.44
C ALA A 160 6.62 13.07 10.22
N LEU A 161 7.31 13.47 11.29
CA LEU A 161 8.45 14.38 11.20
C LEU A 161 9.60 13.78 10.39
N ARG A 162 10.02 12.54 10.70
CA ARG A 162 11.12 11.87 10.00
C ARG A 162 10.82 11.65 8.52
N ASP A 163 9.66 11.07 8.22
CA ASP A 163 9.29 10.63 6.87
C ASP A 163 8.92 11.81 5.95
N SER A 164 8.81 13.02 6.50
CA SER A 164 8.60 14.27 5.77
C SER A 164 9.88 15.11 5.65
N GLY A 165 11.02 14.60 6.11
CA GLY A 165 12.27 15.36 6.14
C GLY A 165 12.21 16.60 7.05
N GLY A 166 11.37 16.59 8.08
CA GLY A 166 11.19 17.69 9.03
C GLY A 166 10.08 18.69 8.65
N THR A 167 9.44 18.55 7.49
CA THR A 167 8.43 19.51 7.02
C THR A 167 7.08 19.35 7.72
N LEU A 168 6.73 18.14 8.17
CA LEU A 168 5.48 17.85 8.86
C LEU A 168 5.69 17.78 10.38
N ASN A 169 5.71 18.94 11.03
CA ASN A 169 5.86 19.07 12.49
C ASN A 169 4.50 19.18 13.19
N LEU A 170 3.96 18.04 13.65
CA LEU A 170 2.66 17.97 14.31
C LEU A 170 2.78 18.12 15.83
N SER A 171 1.77 18.73 16.46
CA SER A 171 1.65 18.72 17.92
C SER A 171 1.22 17.32 18.42
N LEU A 172 1.49 17.02 19.69
CA LEU A 172 1.01 15.76 20.28
C LEU A 172 -0.53 15.77 20.44
N GLU A 173 -1.11 16.95 20.63
CA GLU A 173 -2.56 17.16 20.69
C GLU A 173 -3.22 16.80 19.37
N ASP A 174 -2.70 17.31 18.24
CA ASP A 174 -3.19 16.96 16.90
C ASP A 174 -3.10 15.45 16.65
N CYS A 175 -1.96 14.83 17.00
CA CYS A 175 -1.77 13.39 16.80
C CYS A 175 -2.74 12.56 17.65
N THR A 176 -3.09 13.04 18.85
CA THR A 176 -4.08 12.42 19.72
C THR A 176 -5.47 12.57 19.11
N TYR A 177 -5.87 13.78 18.71
CA TYR A 177 -7.13 14.05 18.03
C TYR A 177 -7.30 13.20 16.76
N PHE A 178 -6.26 13.08 15.93
CA PHE A 178 -6.29 12.25 14.72
C PHE A 178 -6.46 10.78 15.04
N SER A 179 -5.77 10.29 16.07
CA SER A 179 -5.85 8.90 16.52
C SER A 179 -7.24 8.56 17.07
N ASP A 180 -7.78 9.43 17.92
CA ASP A 180 -9.07 9.24 18.57
C ASP A 180 -10.20 9.31 17.56
N THR A 181 -10.14 10.29 16.64
CA THR A 181 -11.09 10.36 15.53
C THR A 181 -11.07 9.07 14.72
N TYR A 182 -9.89 8.56 14.34
CA TYR A 182 -9.79 7.31 13.59
C TYR A 182 -10.41 6.12 14.35
N ASN A 183 -10.18 6.00 15.66
CA ASN A 183 -10.78 4.95 16.48
C ASN A 183 -12.32 5.06 16.52
N VAL A 184 -12.86 6.28 16.56
CA VAL A 184 -14.30 6.53 16.48
C VAL A 184 -14.84 6.19 15.09
N LEU A 185 -14.06 6.43 14.02
CA LEU A 185 -14.46 6.08 12.66
C LEU A 185 -14.49 4.56 12.42
N PHE A 186 -13.56 3.81 13.00
CA PHE A 186 -13.38 2.40 12.68
C PHE A 186 -13.14 1.53 13.92
N PRO A 187 -14.13 1.42 14.83
CA PRO A 187 -14.01 0.59 16.03
C PRO A 187 -13.68 -0.88 15.71
N GLU A 188 -14.11 -1.39 14.57
CA GLU A 188 -13.83 -2.75 14.08
C GLU A 188 -12.32 -3.03 13.90
N ILE A 189 -11.52 -1.99 13.63
CA ILE A 189 -10.06 -2.11 13.52
C ILE A 189 -9.44 -2.36 14.90
N GLY A 190 -9.98 -1.72 15.94
CA GLY A 190 -9.60 -2.03 17.32
C GLY A 190 -9.94 -3.48 17.69
N GLY A 191 -11.10 -3.98 17.25
CA GLY A 191 -11.49 -5.39 17.40
C GLY A 191 -10.49 -6.35 16.75
N PHE A 192 -10.09 -6.09 15.50
CA PHE A 192 -9.05 -6.86 14.80
C PHE A 192 -7.74 -6.90 15.57
N GLN A 193 -7.27 -5.74 16.06
CA GLN A 193 -6.01 -5.65 16.80
C GLN A 193 -6.03 -6.45 18.09
N ASN A 194 -7.14 -6.36 18.83
CA ASN A 194 -7.33 -7.09 20.09
C ASN A 194 -7.38 -8.60 19.84
N GLU A 195 -7.99 -9.04 18.74
CA GLU A 195 -8.01 -10.46 18.38
C GLU A 195 -6.60 -10.98 18.03
N ILE A 196 -5.78 -10.21 17.30
CA ILE A 196 -4.38 -10.59 17.05
C ILE A 196 -3.59 -10.71 18.34
N GLU A 197 -3.71 -9.71 19.22
CA GLU A 197 -3.06 -9.71 20.53
C GLU A 197 -3.48 -10.94 21.35
N ARG A 198 -4.78 -11.23 21.42
CA ARG A 198 -5.30 -12.43 22.09
C ARG A 198 -4.65 -13.70 21.53
N ARG A 199 -4.58 -13.87 20.21
CA ARG A 199 -3.98 -15.06 19.56
C ARG A 199 -2.49 -15.22 19.87
N ILE A 200 -1.72 -14.13 19.90
CA ILE A 200 -0.30 -14.26 20.25
C ILE A 200 -0.08 -14.53 21.74
N HIS A 201 -0.99 -14.09 22.62
CA HIS A 201 -0.93 -14.44 24.03
C HIS A 201 -1.31 -15.90 24.30
N THR A 202 -2.32 -16.44 23.61
CA THR A 202 -2.82 -17.81 23.83
C THR A 202 -2.05 -18.86 23.04
N ASP A 203 -1.91 -18.66 21.72
CA ASP A 203 -1.49 -19.70 20.79
C ASP A 203 -0.05 -19.49 20.32
N ARG A 204 0.50 -18.29 20.55
CA ARG A 204 1.84 -17.87 20.12
C ARG A 204 2.06 -18.04 18.62
N ARG A 205 0.99 -18.07 17.83
CA ARG A 205 1.04 -18.41 16.41
C ARG A 205 0.00 -17.63 15.62
N LEU A 206 0.43 -17.11 14.47
CA LEU A 206 -0.46 -16.57 13.45
C LEU A 206 -0.27 -17.34 12.14
N VAL A 207 -1.27 -17.30 11.28
CA VAL A 207 -1.26 -17.90 9.95
C VAL A 207 -1.74 -16.84 8.95
N ASN A 208 -0.99 -16.63 7.87
CA ASN A 208 -1.35 -15.66 6.84
C ASN A 208 -2.42 -16.21 5.88
N LEU A 209 -2.89 -15.40 4.92
CA LEU A 209 -3.97 -15.82 4.02
C LEU A 209 -3.55 -16.88 2.96
N PHE A 210 -2.25 -17.21 2.89
CA PHE A 210 -1.73 -18.34 2.11
C PHE A 210 -1.54 -19.61 2.96
N GLY A 211 -1.87 -19.57 4.26
CA GLY A 211 -1.69 -20.72 5.15
C GLY A 211 -0.30 -20.86 5.75
N HIS A 212 0.62 -19.92 5.48
CA HIS A 212 1.95 -19.97 6.07
C HIS A 212 1.90 -19.54 7.54
N PRO A 213 2.52 -20.31 8.47
CA PRO A 213 2.51 -19.98 9.89
C PRO A 213 3.71 -19.12 10.31
N ARG A 214 3.56 -18.37 11.40
CA ARG A 214 4.66 -17.77 12.16
C ARG A 214 4.42 -17.91 13.66
N ARG A 215 5.48 -18.25 14.40
CA ARG A 215 5.48 -18.30 15.86
C ARG A 215 5.99 -17.00 16.48
N PHE A 216 5.43 -16.63 17.63
CA PHE A 216 5.69 -15.41 18.38
C PHE A 216 6.28 -15.71 19.77
N GLU A 217 7.55 -16.10 19.79
CA GLU A 217 8.24 -16.67 20.96
C GLU A 217 8.92 -15.64 21.88
N ARG A 218 9.02 -14.37 21.45
CA ARG A 218 9.64 -13.33 22.28
C ARG A 218 8.71 -12.92 23.42
N LEU A 219 9.27 -12.22 24.40
CA LEU A 219 8.49 -11.52 25.41
C LEU A 219 7.50 -10.57 24.72
N ILE A 220 6.21 -10.68 25.06
CA ILE A 220 5.18 -9.84 24.47
C ILE A 220 5.27 -8.46 25.11
N ASN A 221 5.55 -7.48 24.27
CA ASN A 221 5.51 -6.06 24.58
C ASN A 221 4.76 -5.33 23.45
N ASP A 222 4.45 -4.06 23.64
CA ASP A 222 3.68 -3.29 22.66
C ASP A 222 4.30 -3.26 21.27
N GLY A 223 5.64 -3.25 21.19
CA GLY A 223 6.36 -3.31 19.91
C GLY A 223 6.12 -4.63 19.18
N TYR A 224 6.16 -5.74 19.92
CA TYR A 224 5.95 -7.06 19.37
C TYR A 224 4.47 -7.34 19.03
N ILE A 225 3.55 -6.76 19.80
CA ILE A 225 2.11 -6.78 19.46
C ILE A 225 1.89 -6.05 18.13
N ARG A 226 2.46 -4.86 17.93
CA ARG A 226 2.36 -4.14 16.65
C ARG A 226 2.95 -4.93 15.49
N GLU A 227 4.10 -5.59 15.70
CA GLU A 227 4.68 -6.51 14.70
C GLU A 227 3.73 -7.68 14.36
N ALA A 228 3.04 -8.24 15.35
CA ALA A 228 2.07 -9.30 15.12
C ALA A 228 0.85 -8.80 14.33
N ILE A 229 0.32 -7.62 14.67
CA ILE A 229 -0.82 -7.00 13.98
C ILE A 229 -0.49 -6.76 12.50
N SER A 230 0.72 -6.28 12.18
CA SER A 230 1.11 -6.04 10.79
C SER A 230 1.48 -7.30 10.02
N TRP A 231 1.77 -8.41 10.71
CA TRP A 231 2.37 -9.58 10.06
C TRP A 231 1.43 -10.27 9.04
N ILE A 232 0.16 -10.52 9.37
CA ILE A 232 -0.76 -11.19 8.44
C ILE A 232 -0.94 -10.37 7.15
N PRO A 233 -1.28 -9.06 7.20
CA PRO A 233 -1.39 -8.24 6.00
C PRO A 233 -0.07 -8.14 5.22
N GLN A 234 1.04 -7.84 5.90
CA GLN A 234 2.33 -7.62 5.22
C GLN A 234 2.86 -8.89 4.55
N SER A 235 2.73 -10.04 5.22
CA SER A 235 3.17 -11.33 4.66
C SER A 235 2.29 -11.81 3.54
N THR A 236 0.97 -11.60 3.63
CA THR A 236 0.06 -11.92 2.53
C THR A 236 0.39 -11.08 1.30
N VAL A 237 0.56 -9.75 1.46
CA VAL A 237 0.96 -8.85 0.36
C VAL A 237 2.29 -9.28 -0.26
N GLY A 238 3.28 -9.63 0.57
CA GLY A 238 4.56 -10.14 0.10
C GLY A 238 4.43 -11.42 -0.72
N CYS A 239 3.63 -12.39 -0.25
CA CYS A 239 3.33 -13.61 -0.99
C CYS A 239 2.64 -13.34 -2.32
N ILE A 240 1.66 -12.43 -2.37
CA ILE A 240 0.99 -12.04 -3.64
C ILE A 240 2.03 -11.55 -4.66
N THR A 241 2.92 -10.66 -4.22
CA THR A 241 3.96 -10.08 -5.08
C THR A 241 4.95 -11.15 -5.58
N HIS A 242 5.32 -12.13 -4.76
CA HIS A 242 6.19 -13.23 -5.19
C HIS A 242 5.51 -14.15 -6.19
N GLU A 243 4.27 -14.56 -5.90
CA GLU A 243 3.47 -15.36 -6.83
C GLU A 243 3.28 -14.65 -8.17
N ALA A 244 3.03 -13.34 -8.15
CA ALA A 244 2.93 -12.55 -9.38
C ALA A 244 4.25 -12.49 -10.15
N ALA A 245 5.38 -12.33 -9.46
CA ALA A 245 6.71 -12.32 -10.08
C ALA A 245 7.06 -13.68 -10.73
N LEU A 246 6.75 -14.78 -10.04
CA LEU A 246 6.97 -16.13 -10.56
C LEU A 246 6.10 -16.39 -11.79
N LYS A 247 4.77 -16.17 -11.70
CA LYS A 247 3.84 -16.34 -12.82
C LYS A 247 4.20 -15.48 -14.01
N PHE A 248 4.63 -14.24 -13.78
CA PHE A 248 5.08 -13.34 -14.84
C PHE A 248 6.35 -13.89 -15.52
N THR A 249 7.32 -14.35 -14.73
CA THR A 249 8.56 -14.93 -15.26
C THR A 249 8.28 -16.20 -16.08
N ASP A 250 7.44 -17.10 -15.56
CA ASP A 250 7.03 -18.33 -16.26
C ASP A 250 6.29 -18.02 -17.56
N TYR A 251 5.39 -17.04 -17.54
CA TYR A 251 4.68 -16.58 -18.74
C TYR A 251 5.64 -16.05 -19.80
N VAL A 252 6.62 -15.23 -19.39
CA VAL A 252 7.64 -14.67 -20.29
C VAL A 252 8.49 -15.77 -20.91
N ILE A 253 8.97 -16.72 -20.12
CA ILE A 253 9.77 -17.85 -20.60
C ILE A 253 8.97 -18.72 -21.57
N THR A 254 7.75 -19.10 -21.19
CA THR A 254 6.86 -19.98 -21.97
C THR A 254 6.55 -19.38 -23.34
N ASN A 255 6.27 -18.08 -23.38
CA ASN A 255 5.91 -17.38 -24.60
C ASN A 255 7.12 -16.78 -25.35
N ARG A 256 8.34 -17.00 -24.85
CA ARG A 256 9.60 -16.47 -25.41
C ARG A 256 9.56 -14.95 -25.61
N LEU A 257 8.95 -14.25 -24.67
CA LEU A 257 8.82 -12.79 -24.69
C LEU A 257 10.13 -12.15 -24.23
N SER A 258 10.37 -10.91 -24.65
CA SER A 258 11.56 -10.15 -24.27
C SER A 258 11.40 -9.36 -22.97
N TRP A 259 10.24 -9.46 -22.30
CA TRP A 259 9.92 -8.72 -21.08
C TRP A 259 10.89 -9.04 -19.93
N ARG A 260 11.22 -8.05 -19.11
CA ARG A 260 12.20 -8.20 -18.03
C ARG A 260 11.69 -7.61 -16.74
N LEU A 261 11.42 -8.47 -15.76
CA LEU A 261 11.14 -7.99 -14.40
C LEU A 261 12.38 -7.27 -13.85
N CYS A 262 12.21 -6.03 -13.38
CA CYS A 262 13.32 -5.17 -12.99
C CYS A 262 13.21 -4.61 -11.56
N ASN A 263 12.03 -4.66 -10.93
CA ASN A 263 11.87 -4.24 -9.54
C ASN A 263 10.78 -5.06 -8.82
N ASN A 264 11.00 -5.34 -7.53
CA ASN A 264 10.02 -5.85 -6.57
C ASN A 264 10.04 -4.98 -5.30
N LYS A 265 9.04 -4.10 -5.17
CA LYS A 265 8.90 -3.15 -4.06
C LYS A 265 7.78 -3.56 -3.12
N HIS A 266 7.81 -4.80 -2.64
CA HIS A 266 6.88 -5.38 -1.65
C HIS A 266 5.42 -5.53 -2.10
N ASP A 267 4.76 -4.45 -2.50
CA ASP A 267 3.36 -4.40 -2.97
C ASP A 267 3.25 -4.01 -4.45
N SER A 268 4.38 -3.82 -5.12
CA SER A 268 4.44 -3.56 -6.56
C SER A 268 5.58 -4.26 -7.27
N LEU A 269 5.37 -4.50 -8.57
CA LEU A 269 6.36 -5.02 -9.50
C LEU A 269 6.50 -4.04 -10.66
N ALA A 270 7.74 -3.88 -11.13
CA ALA A 270 8.02 -3.20 -12.38
C ALA A 270 8.75 -4.10 -13.35
N ALA A 271 8.43 -3.96 -14.64
CA ALA A 271 9.09 -4.67 -15.72
C ALA A 271 9.42 -3.72 -16.87
N LEU A 272 10.51 -4.02 -17.55
CA LEU A 272 10.92 -3.37 -18.79
C LEU A 272 10.42 -4.21 -19.96
N VAL A 273 9.67 -3.60 -20.88
CA VAL A 273 9.02 -4.29 -22.01
C VAL A 273 9.14 -3.46 -23.30
N PRO A 274 9.06 -4.07 -24.50
CA PRO A 274 8.93 -3.31 -25.74
C PRO A 274 7.72 -2.37 -25.69
N GLU A 275 7.87 -1.14 -26.20
CA GLU A 275 6.81 -0.13 -26.16
C GLU A 275 5.48 -0.63 -26.76
N SER A 276 5.56 -1.39 -27.86
CA SER A 276 4.40 -1.96 -28.54
C SER A 276 3.64 -3.00 -27.72
N GLU A 277 4.27 -3.59 -26.70
CA GLU A 277 3.72 -4.70 -25.90
C GLU A 277 3.30 -4.25 -24.49
N ALA A 278 3.54 -2.99 -24.13
CA ALA A 278 3.34 -2.48 -22.78
C ALA A 278 1.90 -2.65 -22.24
N PRO A 279 0.83 -2.38 -23.02
CA PRO A 279 -0.54 -2.60 -22.54
C PRO A 279 -0.83 -4.06 -22.20
N ASP A 280 -0.34 -4.99 -23.01
CA ASP A 280 -0.57 -6.44 -22.81
C ASP A 280 0.25 -6.97 -21.64
N ALA A 281 1.49 -6.53 -21.52
CA ALA A 281 2.36 -6.88 -20.40
C ALA A 281 1.78 -6.40 -19.07
N ALA A 282 1.27 -5.16 -19.03
CA ALA A 282 0.69 -4.57 -17.84
C ALA A 282 -0.63 -5.27 -17.44
N ARG A 283 -1.51 -5.59 -18.41
CA ARG A 283 -2.72 -6.39 -18.15
C ARG A 283 -2.39 -7.80 -17.63
N THR A 284 -1.41 -8.45 -18.25
CA THR A 284 -0.95 -9.79 -17.85
C THR A 284 -0.43 -9.77 -16.41
N LEU A 285 0.47 -8.85 -16.10
CA LEU A 285 1.02 -8.71 -14.75
C LEU A 285 -0.06 -8.35 -13.73
N ALA A 286 -0.98 -7.44 -14.07
CA ALA A 286 -2.11 -7.09 -13.21
C ALA A 286 -3.01 -8.29 -12.90
N GLY A 287 -3.28 -9.16 -13.87
CA GLY A 287 -4.03 -10.40 -13.64
C GLY A 287 -3.36 -11.33 -12.63
N PHE A 288 -2.03 -11.40 -12.60
CA PHE A 288 -1.31 -12.23 -11.64
C PHE A 288 -1.33 -11.71 -10.19
N PHE A 289 -1.49 -10.41 -10.01
CA PHE A 289 -1.70 -9.78 -8.69
C PHE A 289 -3.12 -9.97 -8.15
N GLN A 290 -4.12 -10.13 -9.02
CA GLN A 290 -5.53 -10.25 -8.66
C GLN A 290 -5.85 -11.62 -8.05
N GLN A 291 -5.49 -11.78 -6.78
CA GLN A 291 -5.77 -13.00 -6.00
C GLN A 291 -7.02 -12.82 -5.15
N THR A 292 -7.79 -13.91 -5.00
CA THR A 292 -9.00 -13.95 -4.17
C THR A 292 -8.72 -14.67 -2.86
N PHE A 293 -9.08 -14.04 -1.75
CA PHE A 293 -8.94 -14.58 -0.40
C PHE A 293 -10.28 -14.60 0.32
N THR A 294 -10.28 -15.28 1.47
CA THR A 294 -11.43 -15.37 2.38
C THR A 294 -11.06 -14.68 3.69
N GLY A 295 -11.89 -13.73 4.13
CA GLY A 295 -11.81 -13.07 5.43
C GLY A 295 -12.18 -14.02 6.58
N TRP A 296 -11.99 -13.57 7.82
CA TRP A 296 -12.26 -14.40 9.01
C TRP A 296 -13.75 -14.71 9.22
N ASP A 297 -14.63 -13.90 8.65
CA ASP A 297 -16.08 -14.11 8.66
C ASP A 297 -16.59 -14.93 7.46
N GLY A 298 -15.68 -15.50 6.64
CA GLY A 298 -16.03 -16.27 5.46
C GLY A 298 -16.32 -15.44 4.21
N SER A 299 -16.31 -14.10 4.30
CA SER A 299 -16.50 -13.24 3.13
C SER A 299 -15.32 -13.33 2.17
N LYS A 300 -15.60 -13.35 0.86
CA LYS A 300 -14.56 -13.38 -0.18
C LYS A 300 -14.22 -11.96 -0.66
N PHE A 301 -12.95 -11.73 -0.96
CA PHE A 301 -12.49 -10.49 -1.57
C PHE A 301 -11.34 -10.73 -2.54
N THR A 302 -11.27 -9.89 -3.56
CA THR A 302 -10.23 -9.95 -4.59
C THR A 302 -9.35 -8.72 -4.48
N MET A 303 -8.03 -8.94 -4.50
CA MET A 303 -7.04 -7.87 -4.49
C MET A 303 -7.16 -7.04 -5.77
N ARG A 304 -7.09 -5.72 -5.62
CA ARG A 304 -7.20 -4.76 -6.72
C ARG A 304 -5.81 -4.33 -7.17
N THR A 305 -5.72 -3.88 -8.41
CA THR A 305 -4.48 -3.41 -9.01
C THR A 305 -4.67 -2.06 -9.70
N GLU A 306 -3.60 -1.27 -9.70
CA GLU A 306 -3.42 -0.10 -10.55
C GLU A 306 -2.19 -0.36 -11.42
N ALA A 307 -2.27 -0.07 -12.72
CA ALA A 307 -1.18 -0.29 -13.67
C ALA A 307 -0.77 1.01 -14.35
N PHE A 308 0.53 1.19 -14.50
CA PHE A 308 1.15 2.41 -14.99
C PHE A 308 2.19 2.06 -16.06
N VAL A 309 2.32 2.92 -17.07
CA VAL A 309 3.30 2.78 -18.15
C VAL A 309 4.02 4.10 -18.35
N GLY A 310 5.35 4.07 -18.46
CA GLY A 310 6.13 5.29 -18.65
C GLY A 310 7.58 5.08 -19.08
N PRO A 311 8.22 6.15 -19.58
CA PRO A 311 9.61 6.10 -20.06
C PRO A 311 10.62 6.02 -18.92
N THR A 312 10.23 6.42 -17.70
CA THR A 312 11.05 6.35 -16.49
C THR A 312 10.34 5.47 -15.46
N LEU A 313 11.09 4.98 -14.47
CA LEU A 313 10.52 4.24 -13.34
C LEU A 313 9.77 5.16 -12.35
N GLY A 314 9.92 6.48 -12.51
CA GLY A 314 9.26 7.49 -11.70
C GLY A 314 7.78 7.67 -12.07
N LYS A 315 6.91 7.67 -11.05
CA LYS A 315 5.45 7.83 -11.26
C LYS A 315 5.06 9.15 -11.92
N LYS A 316 5.93 10.17 -11.89
CA LYS A 316 5.67 11.48 -12.50
C LYS A 316 5.48 11.39 -14.02
N ASP A 317 6.25 10.54 -14.69
CA ASP A 317 6.22 10.39 -16.14
C ASP A 317 5.41 9.17 -16.59
N MET A 318 4.89 8.39 -15.66
CA MET A 318 4.01 7.26 -15.96
C MET A 318 2.55 7.70 -16.12
N LYS A 319 1.86 7.04 -17.04
CA LYS A 319 0.41 7.17 -17.25
C LYS A 319 -0.27 5.92 -16.72
N GLU A 320 -1.32 6.11 -15.93
CA GLU A 320 -2.22 5.03 -15.54
C GLU A 320 -2.92 4.48 -16.78
N ILE A 321 -2.95 3.16 -16.92
CA ILE A 321 -3.68 2.49 -17.99
C ILE A 321 -4.94 1.85 -17.43
N GLN A 322 -6.00 1.81 -18.24
CA GLN A 322 -7.19 1.05 -17.88
C GLN A 322 -6.93 -0.44 -18.17
N LEU A 323 -7.14 -1.25 -17.13
CA LEU A 323 -6.91 -2.69 -17.12
C LEU A 323 -8.10 -3.46 -17.70
#